data_AF-A0A1D2QCE0-F1
#
_entry.id   AF-A0A1D2QCE0-F1
#
_cell.length_a   1.000
_cell.length_b   1.000
_cell.length_c   1.000
_cell.angle_alpha   90.00
_cell.angle_beta   90.00
_cell.angle_gamma   90.00
#
_symmetry.space_group_name_H-M   'P 1'
#
loop_
_entity.id
_entity.type
_entity.pdbx_description
1 polymer ?
#
loop_
_entity_poly.entity_id
_entity_poly.type
_entity_poly.pdbx_seq_one_letter_code
_entity_poly.pdbx_strand_id
1 'polypeptide(L)'
;MKVLSWNLNGETAVSDSQLHNQLQLLNENCGDVDVFMFQAVRNDSTKNGEWDIHLNGLIEYFESLSREYYVAHTGDWSRELMASDVQPHSEISGTHNRCNVTVSRWPIERRPLNLKNHGHRKPRELNYYYSHFPEKMLVTAINTAADDTIEASTIEVWNVAIINGSNWGEEKINMLKTVYDRIYLQNKKVGYPVILGGDFNAPKEETSEKQLIPHGKPAYTQYPFYGDPYYFQENGKAAVEQTFRQRWETAEQQLFDSGIGEWGMQDTYLASSPEVYEASTEEYTHIVHNGNPSRKRLDHILVSDQFAVRGCEIWNGQNESVNGFERDNGYTSDHAPVVADIEIGE
;
A
#
# COMPACT_ATOMS: atom_id res chain seq x y z
N MET A 1 7.46 -8.72 -15.54
CA MET A 1 7.28 -9.06 -14.10
C MET A 1 5.85 -8.75 -13.75
N LYS A 2 5.12 -9.68 -13.14
CA LYS A 2 3.75 -9.43 -12.69
C LYS A 2 3.69 -9.17 -11.19
N VAL A 3 2.99 -8.10 -10.81
CA VAL A 3 2.84 -7.65 -9.43
C VAL A 3 1.36 -7.60 -9.09
N LEU A 4 0.97 -8.17 -7.94
CA LEU A 4 -0.39 -8.13 -7.43
C LEU A 4 -0.42 -7.37 -6.10
N SER A 5 -1.40 -6.49 -5.93
CA SER A 5 -1.73 -5.86 -4.65
C SER A 5 -3.16 -6.18 -4.26
N TRP A 6 -3.40 -6.58 -3.00
CA TRP A 6 -4.74 -6.93 -2.53
C TRP A 6 -4.92 -6.81 -1.02
N ASN A 7 -5.92 -6.02 -0.61
CA ASN A 7 -6.41 -6.01 0.76
C ASN A 7 -7.32 -7.24 1.01
N LEU A 8 -6.98 -8.05 2.02
CA LEU A 8 -7.68 -9.32 2.33
C LEU A 8 -8.82 -9.17 3.36
N ASN A 9 -9.17 -7.95 3.74
CA ASN A 9 -10.22 -7.62 4.71
C ASN A 9 -10.10 -8.36 6.06
N GLY A 10 -8.91 -8.36 6.65
CA GLY A 10 -8.68 -8.88 7.99
C GLY A 10 -9.10 -7.94 9.12
N GLU A 11 -9.69 -6.77 8.81
CA GLU A 11 -10.37 -5.92 9.79
C GLU A 11 -11.49 -6.66 10.52
N THR A 12 -12.18 -7.56 9.81
CA THR A 12 -13.22 -8.42 10.36
C THR A 12 -12.67 -9.81 10.68
N ALA A 13 -13.40 -10.59 11.46
CA ALA A 13 -12.99 -11.97 11.72
C ALA A 13 -13.09 -12.79 10.42
N VAL A 14 -11.95 -13.04 9.79
CA VAL A 14 -11.84 -13.87 8.58
C VAL A 14 -12.29 -15.29 8.91
N SER A 15 -13.29 -15.78 8.18
CA SER A 15 -13.78 -17.15 8.32
C SER A 15 -12.92 -18.13 7.51
N ASP A 16 -12.95 -19.41 7.88
CA ASP A 16 -12.28 -20.47 7.12
C ASP A 16 -12.74 -20.49 5.64
N SER A 17 -14.02 -20.21 5.38
CA SER A 17 -14.55 -20.14 4.02
C SER A 17 -14.00 -18.95 3.25
N GLN A 18 -13.82 -17.80 3.91
CA GLN A 18 -13.25 -16.61 3.28
C GLN A 18 -11.77 -16.85 2.94
N LEU A 19 -10.99 -17.38 3.88
CA LEU A 19 -9.60 -17.78 3.62
C LEU A 19 -9.52 -18.80 2.47
N HIS A 20 -10.38 -19.83 2.47
CA HIS A 20 -10.43 -20.81 1.39
C HIS A 20 -10.68 -20.17 0.03
N ASN A 21 -11.65 -19.27 -0.07
CA ASN A 21 -11.95 -18.54 -1.31
C ASN A 21 -10.77 -17.66 -1.77
N GLN A 22 -10.09 -17.00 -0.82
CA GLN A 22 -8.89 -16.20 -1.11
C GLN A 22 -7.77 -17.07 -1.70
N LEU A 23 -7.44 -18.19 -1.04
CA LEU A 23 -6.40 -19.11 -1.51
C LEU A 23 -6.77 -19.77 -2.85
N GLN A 24 -8.05 -20.08 -3.07
CA GLN A 24 -8.51 -20.65 -4.33
C GLN A 24 -8.38 -19.64 -5.48
N LEU A 25 -8.70 -18.37 -5.25
CA LEU A 25 -8.50 -17.31 -6.25
C LEU A 25 -7.02 -17.19 -6.63
N LEU A 26 -6.11 -17.21 -5.65
CA LEU A 26 -4.67 -17.20 -5.91
C LEU A 26 -4.25 -18.42 -6.74
N ASN A 27 -4.71 -19.61 -6.37
CA ASN A 27 -4.34 -20.86 -7.03
C ASN A 27 -4.77 -20.92 -8.51
N GLU A 28 -5.93 -20.35 -8.84
CA GLU A 28 -6.48 -20.42 -10.19
C GLU A 28 -5.95 -19.32 -11.12
N ASN A 29 -5.62 -18.15 -10.58
CA ASN A 29 -5.36 -16.95 -11.38
C ASN A 29 -3.95 -16.38 -11.25
N CYS A 30 -3.16 -16.79 -10.25
CA CYS A 30 -1.87 -16.15 -9.94
C CYS A 30 -0.64 -17.02 -10.26
N GLY A 31 -0.77 -18.00 -11.16
CA GLY A 31 0.33 -18.90 -11.52
C GLY A 31 1.56 -18.21 -12.13
N ASP A 32 1.38 -17.01 -12.69
CA ASP A 32 2.41 -16.20 -13.34
C ASP A 32 2.75 -14.90 -12.59
N VAL A 33 2.14 -14.65 -11.43
CA VAL A 33 2.47 -13.49 -10.58
C VAL A 33 3.83 -13.71 -9.90
N ASP A 34 4.67 -12.69 -9.90
CA ASP A 34 6.04 -12.76 -9.38
C ASP A 34 6.19 -12.11 -7.99
N VAL A 35 5.40 -11.06 -7.73
CA VAL A 35 5.40 -10.31 -6.46
C VAL A 35 3.97 -10.08 -5.99
N PHE A 36 3.69 -10.40 -4.73
CA PHE A 36 2.40 -10.16 -4.10
C PHE A 36 2.57 -9.19 -2.93
N MET A 37 1.64 -8.24 -2.81
CA MET A 37 1.54 -7.28 -1.71
C MET A 37 0.15 -7.41 -1.09
N PHE A 38 0.05 -8.12 0.03
CA PHE A 38 -1.19 -8.28 0.76
C PHE A 38 -1.27 -7.28 1.91
N GLN A 39 -2.43 -6.64 2.05
CA GLN A 39 -2.78 -5.76 3.16
C GLN A 39 -3.88 -6.40 3.99
N ALA A 40 -4.01 -5.93 5.23
CA ALA A 40 -5.00 -6.39 6.18
C ALA A 40 -5.02 -7.92 6.33
N VAL A 41 -3.85 -8.57 6.37
CA VAL A 41 -3.77 -9.97 6.73
C VAL A 41 -3.96 -10.05 8.24
N ARG A 42 -5.02 -10.72 8.69
CA ARG A 42 -5.34 -10.84 10.12
C ARG A 42 -4.20 -11.56 10.82
N ASN A 43 -3.82 -11.01 11.96
CA ASN A 43 -2.71 -11.50 12.78
C ASN A 43 -3.03 -11.28 14.26
N ASP A 44 -4.13 -11.86 14.71
CA ASP A 44 -4.45 -11.89 16.14
C ASP A 44 -3.48 -12.85 16.87
N SER A 45 -3.23 -12.62 18.16
CA SER A 45 -2.45 -13.58 18.94
C SER A 45 -3.39 -14.67 19.44
N THR A 46 -3.17 -15.93 19.03
CA THR A 46 -3.81 -17.03 19.74
C THR A 46 -3.26 -17.06 21.18
N LYS A 47 -4.02 -17.55 22.15
CA LYS A 47 -3.61 -17.60 23.58
C LYS A 47 -2.27 -18.33 23.82
N ASN A 48 -1.77 -19.06 22.83
CA ASN A 48 -0.54 -19.85 22.88
C ASN A 48 0.65 -19.21 22.13
N GLY A 49 0.48 -18.02 21.54
CA GLY A 49 1.54 -17.32 20.79
C GLY A 49 1.71 -17.77 19.33
N GLU A 50 0.87 -18.67 18.83
CA GLU A 50 0.87 -19.12 17.43
C GLU A 50 0.28 -18.03 16.51
N TRP A 51 0.68 -18.03 15.23
CA TRP A 51 0.10 -17.17 14.19
C TRP A 51 -1.41 -17.37 14.06
N ASP A 52 -2.14 -16.31 13.73
CA ASP A 52 -3.57 -16.42 13.40
C ASP A 52 -3.74 -17.31 12.16
N ILE A 53 -4.88 -17.98 12.06
CA ILE A 53 -5.20 -18.88 10.94
C ILE A 53 -5.06 -18.19 9.58
N HIS A 54 -5.31 -16.88 9.50
CA HIS A 54 -5.22 -16.14 8.24
C HIS A 54 -3.79 -15.96 7.77
N LEU A 55 -2.91 -15.38 8.62
CA LEU A 55 -1.49 -15.23 8.30
C LEU A 55 -0.80 -16.58 8.11
N ASN A 56 -1.06 -17.54 9.01
CA ASN A 56 -0.44 -18.86 8.94
C ASN A 56 -0.88 -19.60 7.67
N GLY A 57 -2.17 -19.61 7.36
CA GLY A 57 -2.70 -20.26 6.16
C GLY A 57 -2.16 -19.65 4.87
N LEU A 58 -1.94 -18.33 4.84
CA LEU A 58 -1.33 -17.66 3.69
C LEU A 58 0.15 -18.06 3.53
N ILE A 59 0.93 -18.12 4.61
CA ILE A 59 2.33 -18.55 4.58
C ILE A 59 2.42 -20.01 4.12
N GLU A 60 1.66 -20.91 4.76
CA GLU A 60 1.62 -22.34 4.41
C GLU A 60 1.22 -22.57 2.96
N TYR A 61 0.28 -21.77 2.43
CA TYR A 61 -0.09 -21.82 1.02
C TYR A 61 1.13 -21.59 0.12
N PHE A 62 1.86 -20.49 0.31
CA PHE A 62 3.03 -20.19 -0.53
C PHE A 62 4.18 -21.18 -0.34
N GLU A 63 4.40 -21.67 0.88
CA GLU A 63 5.39 -22.72 1.16
C GLU A 63 5.02 -24.07 0.53
N SER A 64 3.72 -24.33 0.31
CA SER A 64 3.23 -25.57 -0.32
C SER A 64 3.33 -25.57 -1.85
N LEU A 65 3.54 -24.40 -2.47
CA LEU A 65 3.62 -24.29 -3.93
C LEU A 65 4.90 -24.94 -4.44
N SER A 66 4.82 -25.56 -5.62
CA SER A 66 6.00 -26.16 -6.28
C SER A 66 7.07 -25.15 -6.69
N ARG A 67 6.69 -23.87 -6.81
CA ARG A 67 7.56 -22.75 -7.12
C ARG A 67 8.06 -22.15 -5.81
N GLU A 68 9.35 -21.90 -5.73
CA GLU A 68 9.94 -21.26 -4.55
C GLU A 68 9.44 -19.81 -4.44
N TYR A 69 8.88 -19.48 -3.26
CA TYR A 69 8.49 -18.14 -2.87
C TYR A 69 9.12 -17.80 -1.52
N TYR A 70 9.45 -16.52 -1.36
CA TYR A 70 9.98 -15.95 -0.14
C TYR A 70 8.97 -14.97 0.43
N VAL A 71 8.76 -15.03 1.75
CA VAL A 71 7.73 -14.25 2.45
C VAL A 71 8.36 -13.31 3.45
N ALA A 72 7.93 -12.05 3.46
CA ALA A 72 8.21 -11.08 4.52
C ALA A 72 6.89 -10.48 5.02
N HIS A 73 6.82 -10.18 6.31
CA HIS A 73 5.61 -9.61 6.92
C HIS A 73 5.91 -8.68 8.09
N THR A 74 4.88 -7.97 8.54
CA THR A 74 4.87 -7.13 9.75
C THR A 74 4.10 -7.74 10.92
N GLY A 75 3.74 -9.03 10.85
CA GLY A 75 2.98 -9.72 11.90
C GLY A 75 3.64 -9.71 13.30
N ASP A 76 4.96 -9.74 13.37
CA ASP A 76 5.70 -9.55 14.63
C ASP A 76 5.47 -8.14 15.22
N TRP A 77 5.59 -7.09 14.41
CA TRP A 77 5.36 -5.70 14.84
C TRP A 77 3.91 -5.46 15.26
N SER A 78 2.96 -5.98 14.48
CA SER A 78 1.53 -5.93 14.79
C SER A 78 1.25 -6.51 16.19
N ARG A 79 1.86 -7.66 16.54
CA ARG A 79 1.72 -8.26 17.88
C ARG A 79 2.37 -7.44 18.98
N GLU A 80 3.58 -6.95 18.75
CA GLU A 80 4.26 -6.09 19.72
C GLU A 80 3.43 -4.83 20.03
N LEU A 81 2.85 -4.20 19.01
CA LEU A 81 2.00 -3.01 19.17
C LEU A 81 0.67 -3.34 19.85
N MET A 82 0.05 -4.48 19.54
CA MET A 82 -1.15 -4.94 20.26
C MET A 82 -0.90 -5.19 21.75
N ALA A 83 0.27 -5.76 22.08
CA ALA A 83 0.67 -6.06 23.44
C ALA A 83 1.28 -4.85 24.18
N SER A 84 1.53 -3.74 23.48
CA SER A 84 2.16 -2.54 24.01
C SER A 84 1.26 -1.87 25.05
N ASP A 85 1.81 -1.65 26.24
CA ASP A 85 1.23 -0.80 27.29
C ASP A 85 1.66 0.68 27.17
N VAL A 86 2.45 1.00 26.14
CA VAL A 86 2.86 2.36 25.80
C VAL A 86 1.75 3.07 25.03
N GLN A 87 1.37 4.25 25.49
CA GLN A 87 0.42 5.15 24.82
C GLN A 87 1.03 5.73 23.52
N PRO A 88 0.25 5.85 22.42
CA PRO A 88 -1.19 5.59 22.32
C PRO A 88 -1.56 4.13 21.99
N HIS A 89 -0.60 3.22 21.80
CA HIS A 89 -0.84 1.87 21.28
C HIS A 89 -1.82 1.06 22.16
N SER A 90 -1.78 1.25 23.47
CA SER A 90 -2.74 0.62 24.39
C SER A 90 -4.20 1.01 24.12
N GLU A 91 -4.44 2.24 23.65
CA GLU A 91 -5.80 2.75 23.33
C GLU A 91 -6.27 2.37 21.93
N ILE A 92 -5.33 2.06 21.02
CA ILE A 92 -5.62 1.79 19.61
C ILE A 92 -5.30 0.34 19.20
N SER A 93 -5.02 -0.52 20.18
CA SER A 93 -4.56 -1.91 20.02
C SER A 93 -5.42 -2.74 19.04
N GLY A 94 -6.74 -2.54 19.04
CA GLY A 94 -7.65 -3.21 18.10
C GLY A 94 -7.36 -2.90 16.61
N THR A 95 -6.65 -1.81 16.31
CA THR A 95 -6.25 -1.43 14.94
C THR A 95 -4.94 -2.09 14.48
N HIS A 96 -4.19 -2.68 15.43
CA HIS A 96 -2.94 -3.38 15.19
C HIS A 96 -3.12 -4.89 14.98
N ASN A 97 -4.36 -5.40 14.91
CA ASN A 97 -4.68 -6.83 14.75
C ASN A 97 -4.42 -7.41 13.35
N ARG A 98 -3.73 -6.66 12.50
CA ARG A 98 -3.46 -6.99 11.10
C ARG A 98 -2.08 -6.54 10.69
N CYS A 99 -1.56 -7.20 9.67
CA CYS A 99 -0.24 -6.93 9.13
C CYS A 99 -0.25 -6.92 7.60
N ASN A 100 0.85 -6.45 7.04
CA ASN A 100 1.12 -6.54 5.61
C ASN A 100 2.05 -7.73 5.37
N VAL A 101 1.85 -8.38 4.22
CA VAL A 101 2.66 -9.52 3.77
C VAL A 101 3.11 -9.25 2.35
N THR A 102 4.42 -9.31 2.10
CA THR A 102 5.00 -9.28 0.75
C THR A 102 5.56 -10.65 0.44
N VAL A 103 5.18 -11.19 -0.72
CA VAL A 103 5.67 -12.47 -1.22
C VAL A 103 6.38 -12.23 -2.55
N SER A 104 7.51 -12.89 -2.77
CA SER A 104 8.28 -12.77 -4.01
C SER A 104 8.85 -14.10 -4.45
N ARG A 105 8.97 -14.31 -5.77
CA ARG A 105 9.76 -15.43 -6.32
C ARG A 105 11.25 -15.34 -6.02
N TRP A 106 11.76 -14.16 -5.72
CA TRP A 106 13.17 -13.94 -5.43
C TRP A 106 13.36 -13.71 -3.93
N PRO A 107 14.59 -13.94 -3.42
CA PRO A 107 14.88 -13.71 -2.01
C PRO A 107 14.49 -12.29 -1.57
N ILE A 108 13.75 -12.21 -0.47
CA ILE A 108 13.22 -10.96 0.07
C ILE A 108 13.79 -10.70 1.47
N GLU A 109 14.21 -9.47 1.71
CA GLU A 109 14.62 -9.01 3.03
C GLU A 109 13.77 -7.82 3.47
N ARG A 110 13.21 -7.88 4.69
CA ARG A 110 12.55 -6.72 5.29
C ARG A 110 13.58 -5.62 5.54
N ARG A 111 13.30 -4.41 5.04
CA ARG A 111 14.09 -3.20 5.26
C ARG A 111 13.42 -2.32 6.30
N PRO A 112 13.74 -2.44 7.60
CA PRO A 112 13.14 -1.59 8.61
C PRO A 112 13.47 -0.12 8.35
N LEU A 113 12.48 0.75 8.56
CA LEU A 113 12.62 2.20 8.45
C LEU A 113 13.49 2.73 9.60
N ASN A 114 14.80 2.66 9.41
CA ASN A 114 15.75 3.08 10.45
C ASN A 114 15.78 4.62 10.59
N LEU A 115 15.42 5.09 11.79
CA LEU A 115 15.39 6.49 12.21
C LEU A 115 16.76 7.08 12.54
N LYS A 116 17.78 6.23 12.75
CA LYS A 116 19.14 6.69 13.02
C LYS A 116 19.80 7.18 11.75
N ASN A 117 20.31 8.41 11.80
CA ASN A 117 21.19 8.93 10.77
C ASN A 117 22.61 8.39 10.97
N HIS A 118 23.06 7.51 10.07
CA HIS A 118 24.43 6.98 10.06
C HIS A 118 25.39 7.77 9.15
N GLY A 119 25.08 9.04 8.85
CA GLY A 119 26.08 10.04 8.48
C GLY A 119 26.52 10.12 7.01
N HIS A 120 26.25 9.13 6.14
CA HIS A 120 26.75 9.22 4.75
C HIS A 120 25.77 8.98 3.61
N ARG A 121 24.51 8.57 3.87
CA ARG A 121 23.52 8.34 2.79
C ARG A 121 22.07 8.68 3.12
N LYS A 122 21.73 8.95 4.39
CA LYS A 122 20.36 9.32 4.77
C LYS A 122 20.22 10.84 4.94
N PRO A 123 19.27 11.50 4.24
CA PRO A 123 18.88 12.86 4.57
C PRO A 123 18.59 12.98 6.06
N ARG A 124 19.08 14.06 6.71
CA ARG A 124 18.75 14.34 8.11
C ARG A 124 17.25 14.51 8.31
N GLU A 125 16.53 14.90 7.26
CA GLU A 125 15.07 15.04 7.26
C GLU A 125 14.32 13.68 7.35
N LEU A 126 14.98 12.55 7.09
CA LEU A 126 14.39 11.19 7.16
C LEU A 126 14.59 10.50 8.52
N ASN A 127 14.81 11.25 9.60
CA ASN A 127 14.97 10.67 10.94
C ASN A 127 13.65 10.50 11.69
N TYR A 128 12.53 10.81 11.04
CA TYR A 128 11.21 10.80 11.65
C TYR A 128 10.35 9.68 11.06
N TYR A 129 9.59 9.05 11.93
CA TYR A 129 8.48 8.18 11.60
C TYR A 129 7.24 8.89 12.10
N TYR A 130 6.36 9.32 11.20
CA TYR A 130 5.30 10.23 11.59
C TYR A 130 4.04 9.51 12.06
N SER A 131 3.96 8.18 11.97
CA SER A 131 2.73 7.44 12.25
C SER A 131 2.85 6.49 13.44
N HIS A 132 1.75 6.33 14.15
CA HIS A 132 1.53 5.32 15.16
C HIS A 132 1.16 3.94 14.59
N PHE A 133 1.14 3.78 13.26
CA PHE A 133 0.85 2.51 12.58
C PHE A 133 2.06 1.97 11.79
N PRO A 134 3.21 1.68 12.44
CA PRO A 134 4.40 1.22 11.74
C PRO A 134 4.25 -0.12 11.02
N GLU A 135 3.39 -0.99 11.53
CA GLU A 135 3.08 -2.30 10.96
C GLU A 135 2.34 -2.22 9.62
N LYS A 136 1.73 -1.08 9.29
CA LYS A 136 0.98 -0.88 8.04
C LYS A 136 1.85 -0.42 6.87
N MET A 137 3.16 -0.33 7.06
CA MET A 137 4.13 -0.06 6.00
C MET A 137 5.23 -1.12 6.03
N LEU A 138 5.15 -2.08 5.11
CA LEU A 138 6.17 -3.10 4.93
C LEU A 138 7.09 -2.71 3.78
N VAL A 139 8.33 -2.36 4.11
CA VAL A 139 9.38 -2.12 3.12
C VAL A 139 10.27 -3.34 3.01
N THR A 140 10.52 -3.77 1.79
CA THR A 140 11.30 -4.96 1.49
C THR A 140 12.26 -4.70 0.34
N ALA A 141 13.37 -5.41 0.32
CA ALA A 141 14.24 -5.49 -0.84
C ALA A 141 14.20 -6.89 -1.41
N ILE A 142 13.87 -6.95 -2.69
CA ILE A 142 13.86 -8.17 -3.48
C ILE A 142 15.21 -8.25 -4.19
N ASN A 143 15.94 -9.34 -3.98
CA ASN A 143 17.24 -9.58 -4.61
C ASN A 143 17.07 -10.36 -5.92
N THR A 144 17.12 -9.64 -7.02
CA THR A 144 16.97 -10.17 -8.39
C THR A 144 18.31 -10.47 -9.06
N ALA A 145 19.44 -10.36 -8.36
CA ALA A 145 20.77 -10.48 -8.95
C ALA A 145 21.10 -11.85 -9.60
N ALA A 146 20.33 -12.89 -9.25
CA ALA A 146 20.48 -14.23 -9.84
C ALA A 146 19.59 -14.44 -11.08
N ASP A 147 18.71 -13.50 -11.41
CA ASP A 147 17.81 -13.55 -12.54
C ASP A 147 18.37 -12.69 -13.68
N ASP A 148 18.76 -13.32 -14.78
CA ASP A 148 19.36 -12.67 -15.94
C ASP A 148 18.34 -11.95 -16.83
N THR A 149 17.05 -12.07 -16.53
CA THR A 149 15.97 -11.36 -17.23
C THR A 149 15.62 -10.01 -16.59
N ILE A 150 16.21 -9.68 -15.43
CA ILE A 150 15.96 -8.45 -14.69
C ILE A 150 17.26 -7.65 -14.59
N GLU A 151 17.29 -6.45 -15.17
CA GLU A 151 18.51 -5.64 -15.20
C GLU A 151 18.95 -5.15 -13.80
N ALA A 152 18.01 -4.79 -12.94
CA ALA A 152 18.33 -4.36 -11.59
C ALA A 152 18.68 -5.55 -10.69
N SER A 153 19.73 -5.42 -9.88
CA SER A 153 20.09 -6.42 -8.86
C SER A 153 19.22 -6.37 -7.61
N THR A 154 18.49 -5.27 -7.41
CA THR A 154 17.64 -5.06 -6.24
C THR A 154 16.47 -4.18 -6.60
N ILE A 155 15.28 -4.61 -6.22
CA ILE A 155 14.04 -3.82 -6.31
C ILE A 155 13.55 -3.57 -4.90
N GLU A 156 13.22 -2.32 -4.58
CA GLU A 156 12.61 -1.97 -3.30
C GLU A 156 11.08 -2.00 -3.44
N VAL A 157 10.42 -2.75 -2.57
CA VAL A 157 8.96 -2.90 -2.58
C VAL A 157 8.36 -2.35 -1.30
N TRP A 158 7.46 -1.39 -1.47
CA TRP A 158 6.67 -0.77 -0.41
C TRP A 158 5.25 -1.29 -0.46
N ASN A 159 4.89 -2.15 0.49
CA ASN A 159 3.54 -2.64 0.69
C ASN A 159 2.88 -1.81 1.81
N VAL A 160 1.92 -0.96 1.45
CA VAL A 160 1.30 0.01 2.37
C VAL A 160 -0.19 -0.25 2.58
N ALA A 161 -0.66 -0.06 3.81
CA ALA A 161 -2.07 -0.10 4.17
C ALA A 161 -2.42 1.22 4.88
N ILE A 162 -2.52 2.30 4.11
CA ILE A 162 -2.81 3.63 4.64
C ILE A 162 -4.19 3.60 5.30
N ILE A 163 -4.25 4.05 6.55
CA ILE A 163 -5.49 4.05 7.33
C ILE A 163 -6.56 4.97 6.72
N ASN A 164 -7.83 4.60 6.92
CA ASN A 164 -8.95 5.47 6.59
C ASN A 164 -8.94 6.74 7.46
N GLY A 165 -9.00 7.90 6.80
CA GLY A 165 -8.89 9.20 7.48
C GLY A 165 -10.15 9.65 8.26
N SER A 166 -11.29 8.97 8.17
CA SER A 166 -12.56 9.41 8.78
C SER A 166 -12.48 9.59 10.30
N ASN A 167 -11.59 8.86 10.98
CA ASN A 167 -11.27 9.04 12.41
C ASN A 167 -9.77 9.27 12.67
N TRP A 168 -8.93 9.16 11.64
CA TRP A 168 -7.48 9.13 11.76
C TRP A 168 -6.80 10.08 10.76
N GLY A 169 -7.43 11.23 10.49
CA GLY A 169 -7.00 12.12 9.42
C GLY A 169 -5.54 12.56 9.53
N GLU A 170 -5.07 12.92 10.73
CA GLU A 170 -3.66 13.30 10.93
C GLU A 170 -2.70 12.12 10.72
N GLU A 171 -3.06 10.94 11.22
CA GLU A 171 -2.28 9.72 11.02
C GLU A 171 -2.24 9.29 9.54
N LYS A 172 -3.33 9.45 8.80
CA LYS A 172 -3.36 9.24 7.35
C LYS A 172 -2.37 10.17 6.65
N ILE A 173 -2.40 11.48 6.97
CA ILE A 173 -1.46 12.45 6.40
C ILE A 173 -0.02 12.06 6.73
N ASN A 174 0.24 11.67 7.98
CA ASN A 174 1.55 11.27 8.44
C ASN A 174 2.08 10.03 7.71
N MET A 175 1.22 9.04 7.44
CA MET A 175 1.60 7.87 6.65
C MET A 175 1.90 8.24 5.20
N LEU A 176 1.01 8.98 4.53
CA LEU A 176 1.20 9.40 3.14
C LEU A 176 2.49 10.23 2.96
N LYS A 177 2.74 11.18 3.87
CA LYS A 177 3.99 11.97 3.89
C LYS A 177 5.21 11.09 4.15
N THR A 178 5.11 10.13 5.08
CA THR A 178 6.20 9.19 5.33
C THR A 178 6.54 8.41 4.06
N VAL A 179 5.56 7.88 3.34
CA VAL A 179 5.77 7.16 2.08
C VAL A 179 6.41 8.07 1.03
N TYR A 180 5.81 9.24 0.78
CA TYR A 180 6.31 10.19 -0.22
C TYR A 180 7.74 10.62 0.07
N ASP A 181 8.00 11.18 1.26
CA ASP A 181 9.30 11.73 1.63
C ASP A 181 10.39 10.66 1.60
N ARG A 182 10.08 9.45 2.09
CA ARG A 182 11.03 8.33 2.12
C ARG A 182 11.40 7.90 0.72
N ILE A 183 10.41 7.57 -0.11
CA ILE A 183 10.66 7.11 -1.48
C ILE A 183 11.33 8.20 -2.30
N TYR A 184 10.79 9.43 -2.30
CA TYR A 184 11.36 10.56 -3.04
C TYR A 184 12.83 10.79 -2.67
N LEU A 185 13.14 10.92 -1.38
CA LEU A 185 14.48 11.22 -0.92
C LEU A 185 15.43 10.03 -1.03
N GLN A 186 14.94 8.78 -0.94
CA GLN A 186 15.74 7.58 -1.16
C GLN A 186 16.04 7.38 -2.64
N ASN A 187 15.06 7.49 -3.53
CA ASN A 187 15.24 7.31 -4.97
C ASN A 187 16.25 8.30 -5.53
N LYS A 188 16.13 9.59 -5.17
CA LYS A 188 17.11 10.62 -5.59
C LYS A 188 18.53 10.35 -5.11
N LYS A 189 18.75 9.55 -4.06
CA LYS A 189 20.06 9.36 -3.43
C LYS A 189 20.66 7.97 -3.60
N VAL A 190 19.85 6.95 -3.83
CA VAL A 190 20.29 5.55 -3.84
C VAL A 190 20.04 4.87 -5.19
N GLY A 191 19.07 5.36 -5.98
CA GLY A 191 18.86 4.90 -7.36
C GLY A 191 18.32 3.48 -7.51
N TYR A 192 17.57 2.96 -6.53
CA TYR A 192 16.86 1.69 -6.69
C TYR A 192 15.57 1.88 -7.49
N PRO A 193 15.17 0.90 -8.33
CA PRO A 193 13.80 0.79 -8.81
C PRO A 193 12.86 0.53 -7.63
N VAL A 194 11.71 1.18 -7.63
CA VAL A 194 10.70 1.08 -6.57
C VAL A 194 9.36 0.62 -7.12
N ILE A 195 8.78 -0.36 -6.44
CA ILE A 195 7.37 -0.71 -6.55
C ILE A 195 6.72 -0.28 -5.24
N LEU A 196 5.64 0.48 -5.33
CA LEU A 196 4.83 0.90 -4.20
C LEU A 196 3.40 0.45 -4.47
N GLY A 197 2.82 -0.38 -3.62
CA GLY A 197 1.43 -0.74 -3.75
C GLY A 197 0.73 -1.07 -2.46
N GLY A 198 -0.59 -1.13 -2.54
CA GLY A 198 -1.45 -1.44 -1.42
C GLY A 198 -2.71 -0.59 -1.38
N ASP A 199 -3.41 -0.64 -0.26
CA ASP A 199 -4.59 0.18 0.01
C ASP A 199 -4.15 1.55 0.53
N PHE A 200 -4.35 2.59 -0.29
CA PHE A 200 -4.03 3.97 0.05
C PHE A 200 -5.17 4.67 0.77
N ASN A 201 -6.37 4.07 0.81
CA ASN A 201 -7.60 4.74 1.20
C ASN A 201 -7.77 6.12 0.50
N ALA A 202 -7.21 6.27 -0.71
CA ALA A 202 -7.12 7.48 -1.50
C ALA A 202 -6.90 7.12 -2.98
N PRO A 203 -7.30 7.98 -3.93
CA PRO A 203 -8.00 9.26 -3.75
C PRO A 203 -9.49 9.07 -3.40
N LYS A 204 -10.25 10.18 -3.27
CA LYS A 204 -11.70 10.09 -3.05
C LYS A 204 -12.41 9.59 -4.30
N GLU A 205 -12.00 10.12 -5.43
CA GLU A 205 -12.59 9.87 -6.75
C GLU A 205 -11.55 10.22 -7.81
N GLU A 206 -11.62 9.52 -8.93
CA GLU A 206 -10.92 9.82 -10.18
C GLU A 206 -11.95 9.93 -11.29
N THR A 207 -11.95 11.07 -11.96
CA THR A 207 -12.91 11.36 -13.04
C THR A 207 -12.51 10.67 -14.33
N SER A 208 -13.42 10.58 -15.29
CA SER A 208 -13.15 10.06 -16.65
C SER A 208 -12.09 10.85 -17.42
N GLU A 209 -11.76 12.06 -16.99
CA GLU A 209 -10.69 12.89 -17.56
C GLU A 209 -9.32 12.61 -16.90
N LYS A 210 -9.20 11.52 -16.14
CA LYS A 210 -8.01 11.17 -15.33
C LYS A 210 -7.67 12.22 -14.27
N GLN A 211 -8.67 13.03 -13.85
CA GLN A 211 -8.48 14.00 -12.78
C GLN A 211 -8.66 13.33 -11.42
N LEU A 212 -7.67 13.49 -10.56
CA LEU A 212 -7.69 13.02 -9.18
C LEU A 212 -8.42 14.02 -8.28
N ILE A 213 -9.38 13.53 -7.51
CA ILE A 213 -10.09 14.29 -6.48
C ILE A 213 -9.68 13.73 -5.11
N PRO A 214 -8.87 14.46 -4.32
CA PRO A 214 -8.44 13.97 -3.00
C PRO A 214 -9.58 13.99 -1.98
N HIS A 215 -9.42 13.25 -0.89
CA HIS A 215 -10.29 13.36 0.28
C HIS A 215 -10.08 14.72 0.98
N GLY A 216 -11.18 15.43 1.29
CA GLY A 216 -11.08 16.81 1.76
C GLY A 216 -12.35 17.48 2.30
N LYS A 217 -13.35 16.71 2.79
CA LYS A 217 -14.45 17.30 3.59
C LYS A 217 -14.59 16.58 4.93
N PRO A 218 -14.35 17.29 6.05
CA PRO A 218 -15.44 17.68 6.96
C PRO A 218 -15.32 19.11 7.57
N ALA A 219 -16.35 19.50 8.35
CA ALA A 219 -16.76 20.86 8.76
C ALA A 219 -15.96 21.57 9.88
N TYR A 220 -14.72 21.16 10.18
CA TYR A 220 -13.96 21.71 11.30
C TYR A 220 -12.70 22.42 10.82
N THR A 221 -12.64 23.72 11.06
CA THR A 221 -11.54 24.62 10.66
C THR A 221 -10.45 24.75 11.73
N GLN A 222 -10.58 24.10 12.88
CA GLN A 222 -9.68 24.26 14.03
C GLN A 222 -9.54 22.95 14.83
N TYR A 223 -8.35 22.36 14.84
CA TYR A 223 -7.90 21.34 15.80
C TYR A 223 -6.50 21.73 16.31
N PRO A 224 -6.10 21.32 17.54
CA PRO A 224 -4.93 21.86 18.21
C PRO A 224 -3.63 21.36 17.60
N PHE A 225 -2.70 22.31 17.52
CA PHE A 225 -1.32 22.23 17.09
C PHE A 225 -0.47 21.33 17.99
N TYR A 226 0.12 20.27 17.44
CA TYR A 226 1.13 19.42 18.11
C TYR A 226 2.53 19.68 17.56
N GLY A 227 2.99 20.94 17.55
CA GLY A 227 4.38 21.26 17.22
C GLY A 227 4.75 21.03 15.75
N ASP A 228 5.88 21.61 15.37
CA ASP A 228 6.19 21.99 13.99
C ASP A 228 6.97 20.89 13.22
N PRO A 229 6.48 20.47 12.03
CA PRO A 229 7.34 20.52 10.85
C PRO A 229 6.60 20.93 9.55
N TYR A 230 6.00 22.13 9.44
CA TYR A 230 5.25 22.47 8.20
C TYR A 230 5.44 23.91 7.72
N TYR A 231 6.53 24.11 6.98
CA TYR A 231 6.81 25.31 6.21
C TYR A 231 7.24 24.90 4.80
N PHE A 232 6.44 25.21 3.77
CA PHE A 232 6.93 25.23 2.39
C PHE A 232 7.28 26.67 1.99
N GLN A 233 8.48 26.84 1.47
CA GLN A 233 8.99 28.12 1.00
C GLN A 233 8.49 28.33 -0.42
N GLU A 234 7.42 29.11 -0.58
CA GLU A 234 6.90 29.44 -1.91
C GLU A 234 7.66 30.65 -2.45
N ASN A 235 8.51 30.44 -3.48
CA ASN A 235 9.12 31.50 -4.30
C ASN A 235 9.68 32.71 -3.53
N GLY A 236 10.57 32.46 -2.56
CA GLY A 236 11.25 33.53 -1.81
C GLY A 236 10.37 34.32 -0.84
N LYS A 237 9.14 33.86 -0.56
CA LYS A 237 8.29 34.40 0.50
C LYS A 237 8.47 33.63 1.81
N ALA A 238 8.14 34.30 2.91
CA ALA A 238 8.07 33.67 4.23
C ALA A 238 7.13 32.46 4.17
N ALA A 239 7.55 31.36 4.79
CA ALA A 239 6.79 30.13 4.73
C ALA A 239 5.40 30.33 5.36
N VAL A 240 4.38 29.83 4.66
CA VAL A 240 2.98 29.97 5.06
C VAL A 240 2.53 28.65 5.68
N GLU A 241 1.99 28.72 6.89
CA GLU A 241 1.39 27.58 7.57
C GLU A 241 0.21 27.05 6.74
N GLN A 242 0.23 25.75 6.44
CA GLN A 242 -0.88 25.10 5.77
C GLN A 242 -1.95 24.68 6.78
N THR A 243 -3.20 24.92 6.46
CA THR A 243 -4.33 24.33 7.18
C THR A 243 -4.29 22.79 7.07
N PHE A 244 -4.91 22.10 8.02
CA PHE A 244 -5.07 20.64 7.99
C PHE A 244 -5.63 20.14 6.65
N ARG A 245 -6.64 20.85 6.11
CA ARG A 245 -7.23 20.56 4.81
C ARG A 245 -6.20 20.59 3.68
N GLN A 246 -5.43 21.68 3.60
CA GLN A 246 -4.40 21.84 2.57
C GLN A 246 -3.34 20.75 2.68
N ARG A 247 -2.95 20.38 3.91
CA ARG A 247 -2.01 19.28 4.15
C ARG A 247 -2.54 17.94 3.65
N TRP A 248 -3.82 17.64 3.89
CA TRP A 248 -4.44 16.41 3.41
C TRP A 248 -4.49 16.37 1.89
N GLU A 249 -5.05 17.41 1.27
CA GLU A 249 -5.15 17.54 -0.19
C GLU A 249 -3.76 17.40 -0.82
N THR A 250 -2.75 18.08 -0.26
CA THR A 250 -1.35 18.03 -0.73
C THR A 250 -0.76 16.62 -0.58
N ALA A 251 -0.97 15.93 0.54
CA ALA A 251 -0.37 14.61 0.76
C ALA A 251 -0.90 13.54 -0.20
N GLU A 252 -2.19 13.56 -0.53
CA GLU A 252 -2.75 12.68 -1.57
C GLU A 252 -2.27 13.10 -2.97
N GLN A 253 -2.29 14.40 -3.28
CA GLN A 253 -1.85 14.93 -4.57
C GLN A 253 -0.37 14.63 -4.86
N GLN A 254 0.52 14.74 -3.88
CA GLN A 254 1.95 14.44 -4.06
C GLN A 254 2.21 12.99 -4.47
N LEU A 255 1.34 12.06 -4.09
CA LEU A 255 1.49 10.65 -4.47
C LEU A 255 0.99 10.39 -5.90
N PHE A 256 -0.17 10.94 -6.25
CA PHE A 256 -0.89 10.54 -7.46
C PHE A 256 -0.83 11.57 -8.60
N ASP A 257 -0.70 12.86 -8.30
CA ASP A 257 -0.64 13.93 -9.30
C ASP A 257 0.82 14.20 -9.70
N SER A 258 1.21 13.74 -10.89
CA SER A 258 2.55 13.91 -11.43
C SER A 258 2.92 15.37 -11.74
N GLY A 259 1.95 16.29 -11.80
CA GLY A 259 2.18 17.73 -11.89
C GLY A 259 2.52 18.38 -10.55
N ILE A 260 2.29 17.68 -9.44
CA ILE A 260 2.53 18.17 -8.07
C ILE A 260 3.67 17.40 -7.38
N GLY A 261 3.68 16.07 -7.49
CA GLY A 261 4.71 15.21 -6.92
C GLY A 261 6.01 15.24 -7.74
N GLU A 262 7.15 15.46 -7.09
CA GLU A 262 8.46 15.52 -7.77
C GLU A 262 9.17 14.17 -7.86
N TRP A 263 8.51 13.08 -7.43
CA TRP A 263 9.14 11.79 -7.18
C TRP A 263 9.16 10.81 -8.35
N GLY A 264 8.52 11.16 -9.47
CA GLY A 264 8.62 10.40 -10.71
C GLY A 264 7.97 9.01 -10.67
N MET A 265 7.10 8.74 -9.70
CA MET A 265 6.31 7.51 -9.67
C MET A 265 5.11 7.63 -10.63
N GLN A 266 4.77 6.54 -11.30
CA GLN A 266 3.61 6.42 -12.18
C GLN A 266 2.63 5.38 -11.63
N ASP A 267 1.34 5.71 -11.57
CA ASP A 267 0.27 4.75 -11.30
C ASP A 267 0.11 3.82 -12.51
N THR A 268 0.27 2.51 -12.31
CA THR A 268 0.28 1.52 -13.39
C THR A 268 -1.07 1.43 -14.10
N TYR A 269 -2.17 1.69 -13.41
CA TYR A 269 -3.49 1.72 -14.05
C TYR A 269 -3.62 2.93 -14.98
N LEU A 270 -3.22 4.11 -14.51
CA LEU A 270 -3.27 5.34 -15.32
C LEU A 270 -2.31 5.34 -16.51
N ALA A 271 -1.14 4.70 -16.33
CA ALA A 271 -0.08 4.56 -17.32
C ALA A 271 -0.30 3.42 -18.30
N SER A 272 -1.04 2.37 -17.90
CA SER A 272 -1.54 1.40 -18.87
C SER A 272 -2.33 2.16 -19.93
N SER A 273 -2.18 1.80 -21.20
CA SER A 273 -2.86 2.45 -22.31
C SER A 273 -4.10 1.64 -22.70
N PRO A 274 -5.18 1.61 -21.90
CA PRO A 274 -6.40 1.02 -22.41
C PRO A 274 -6.93 1.92 -23.53
N GLU A 275 -7.55 1.30 -24.54
CA GLU A 275 -8.22 2.03 -25.62
C GLU A 275 -9.32 2.97 -25.09
N VAL A 276 -9.85 2.69 -23.88
CA VAL A 276 -10.77 3.55 -23.12
C VAL A 276 -10.39 3.52 -21.63
N TYR A 277 -10.12 4.69 -21.06
CA TYR A 277 -9.97 4.84 -19.60
C TYR A 277 -11.34 5.00 -18.95
N GLU A 278 -11.60 4.27 -17.87
CA GLU A 278 -12.83 4.37 -17.10
C GLU A 278 -12.60 5.08 -15.74
N ALA A 279 -13.66 5.71 -15.23
CA ALA A 279 -13.60 6.40 -13.94
C ALA A 279 -13.50 5.42 -12.77
N SER A 280 -12.92 5.86 -11.66
CA SER A 280 -12.72 5.05 -10.43
C SER A 280 -14.00 4.48 -9.78
N THR A 281 -15.19 4.91 -10.24
CA THR A 281 -16.50 4.38 -9.80
C THR A 281 -16.98 3.20 -10.65
N GLU A 282 -16.45 3.08 -11.87
CA GLU A 282 -16.73 1.98 -12.80
C GLU A 282 -15.63 0.91 -12.69
N GLU A 283 -14.36 1.35 -12.59
CA GLU A 283 -13.19 0.50 -12.37
C GLU A 283 -12.66 0.71 -10.94
N TYR A 284 -13.32 0.03 -10.00
CA TYR A 284 -13.13 0.21 -8.56
C TYR A 284 -12.44 -0.99 -7.94
N THR A 285 -11.69 -0.73 -6.87
CA THR A 285 -11.08 -1.77 -6.05
C THR A 285 -11.85 -2.00 -4.76
N HIS A 286 -12.76 -1.13 -4.35
CA HIS A 286 -13.46 -1.25 -3.07
C HIS A 286 -14.94 -0.89 -3.18
N ILE A 287 -15.79 -1.67 -2.50
CA ILE A 287 -17.23 -1.44 -2.39
C ILE A 287 -17.57 -0.79 -1.04
N VAL A 288 -17.96 0.48 -1.07
CA VAL A 288 -18.43 1.22 0.12
C VAL A 288 -19.96 1.10 0.22
N HIS A 289 -20.45 0.13 1.00
CA HIS A 289 -21.89 -0.13 1.12
C HIS A 289 -22.75 1.09 1.54
N ASN A 290 -22.18 2.06 2.28
CA ASN A 290 -22.88 3.26 2.78
C ASN A 290 -22.28 4.59 2.27
N GLY A 291 -21.42 4.54 1.24
CA GLY A 291 -20.60 5.68 0.82
C GLY A 291 -21.18 6.50 -0.33
N ASN A 292 -20.69 7.74 -0.48
CA ASN A 292 -20.82 8.53 -1.70
C ASN A 292 -19.43 9.03 -2.16
N PRO A 293 -18.82 8.46 -3.21
CA PRO A 293 -19.36 7.37 -4.05
C PRO A 293 -19.38 6.01 -3.33
N SER A 294 -20.22 5.09 -3.82
CA SER A 294 -20.38 3.72 -3.29
C SER A 294 -19.30 2.76 -3.77
N ARG A 295 -18.49 3.18 -4.74
CA ARG A 295 -17.39 2.43 -5.33
C ARG A 295 -16.19 3.36 -5.48
N LYS A 296 -14.99 2.85 -5.19
CA LYS A 296 -13.76 3.63 -5.25
C LYS A 296 -12.58 2.75 -5.66
N ARG A 297 -11.64 3.34 -6.39
CA ARG A 297 -10.28 2.79 -6.55
C ARG A 297 -9.42 3.35 -5.41
N LEU A 298 -9.14 2.50 -4.43
CA LEU A 298 -8.35 2.82 -3.24
C LEU A 298 -7.03 2.04 -3.20
N ASP A 299 -6.96 0.96 -3.98
CA ASP A 299 -5.79 0.10 -4.10
C ASP A 299 -5.05 0.49 -5.37
N HIS A 300 -3.75 0.69 -5.25
CA HIS A 300 -2.92 1.16 -6.35
C HIS A 300 -1.61 0.37 -6.40
N ILE A 301 -1.04 0.28 -7.59
CA ILE A 301 0.37 -0.04 -7.80
C ILE A 301 0.99 1.15 -8.52
N LEU A 302 2.03 1.70 -7.92
CA LEU A 302 2.86 2.75 -8.46
C LEU A 302 4.26 2.20 -8.66
N VAL A 303 4.89 2.57 -9.76
CA VAL A 303 6.28 2.18 -10.05
C VAL A 303 7.11 3.41 -10.38
N SER A 304 8.41 3.35 -10.09
CA SER A 304 9.33 4.42 -10.47
C SER A 304 9.57 4.44 -11.99
N ASP A 305 10.20 5.50 -12.49
CA ASP A 305 10.44 5.74 -13.91
C ASP A 305 11.37 4.71 -14.59
N GLN A 306 12.08 3.89 -13.80
CA GLN A 306 12.87 2.76 -14.31
C GLN A 306 12.02 1.57 -14.76
N PHE A 307 10.70 1.61 -14.56
CA PHE A 307 9.79 0.57 -15.04
C PHE A 307 8.99 1.05 -16.26
N ALA A 308 8.85 0.18 -17.25
CA ALA A 308 7.84 0.31 -18.30
C ALA A 308 6.56 -0.42 -17.86
N VAL A 309 5.41 0.24 -17.96
CA VAL A 309 4.11 -0.37 -17.68
C VAL A 309 3.58 -1.03 -18.96
N ARG A 310 3.40 -2.35 -18.92
CA ARG A 310 2.88 -3.14 -20.06
C ARG A 310 1.37 -3.35 -19.98
N GLY A 311 0.83 -3.41 -18.77
CA GLY A 311 -0.61 -3.53 -18.54
C GLY A 311 -0.96 -3.41 -17.07
N CYS A 312 -2.23 -3.15 -16.79
CA CYS A 312 -2.79 -3.18 -15.45
C CYS A 312 -4.25 -3.63 -15.55
N GLU A 313 -4.65 -4.53 -14.67
CA GLU A 313 -6.02 -5.05 -14.57
C GLU A 313 -6.51 -4.91 -13.14
N ILE A 314 -7.82 -4.66 -12.98
CA ILE A 314 -8.51 -4.71 -11.69
C ILE A 314 -9.44 -5.91 -11.71
N TRP A 315 -9.30 -6.79 -10.73
CA TRP A 315 -10.10 -8.02 -10.65
C TRP A 315 -11.40 -7.77 -9.87
N ASN A 316 -12.29 -6.97 -10.46
CA ASN A 316 -13.57 -6.54 -9.86
C ASN A 316 -14.80 -7.27 -10.45
N GLY A 317 -14.60 -8.25 -11.34
CA GLY A 317 -15.67 -9.00 -12.01
C GLY A 317 -16.42 -8.22 -13.09
N GLN A 318 -16.03 -6.98 -13.41
CA GLN A 318 -16.54 -6.25 -14.57
C GLN A 318 -15.82 -6.70 -15.84
N ASN A 319 -16.49 -6.58 -16.99
CA ASN A 319 -15.88 -6.83 -18.30
C ASN A 319 -15.15 -8.18 -18.43
N GLU A 320 -15.70 -9.24 -17.82
CA GLU A 320 -15.12 -10.60 -17.77
C GLU A 320 -13.80 -10.72 -16.99
N SER A 321 -13.39 -9.69 -16.24
CA SER A 321 -12.27 -9.78 -15.30
C SER A 321 -12.56 -10.80 -14.19
N VAL A 322 -11.48 -11.29 -13.57
CA VAL A 322 -11.57 -12.12 -12.36
C VAL A 322 -12.34 -11.35 -11.28
N ASN A 323 -13.20 -12.02 -10.51
CA ASN A 323 -13.94 -11.37 -9.42
C ASN A 323 -13.24 -11.62 -8.07
N GLY A 324 -12.61 -10.57 -7.54
CA GLY A 324 -11.95 -10.56 -6.23
C GLY A 324 -12.88 -10.36 -5.04
N PHE A 325 -14.13 -9.90 -5.25
CA PHE A 325 -15.07 -9.66 -4.16
C PHE A 325 -15.76 -10.94 -3.70
N GLU A 326 -16.25 -11.70 -4.67
CA GLU A 326 -17.11 -12.87 -4.47
C GLU A 326 -16.72 -13.99 -5.42
N ARG A 327 -16.93 -15.23 -4.97
CA ARG A 327 -16.90 -16.44 -5.78
C ARG A 327 -18.25 -17.14 -5.72
N ASP A 328 -18.46 -18.11 -6.62
CA ASP A 328 -19.71 -18.88 -6.84
C ASP A 328 -20.47 -19.29 -5.56
N ASN A 329 -19.79 -19.45 -4.41
CA ASN A 329 -20.40 -19.83 -3.14
C ASN A 329 -19.96 -18.98 -1.93
N GLY A 330 -19.39 -17.78 -2.12
CA GLY A 330 -19.09 -16.95 -0.95
C GLY A 330 -18.23 -15.72 -1.18
N TYR A 331 -18.10 -14.98 -0.10
CA TYR A 331 -17.31 -13.76 0.01
C TYR A 331 -15.81 -14.05 0.07
N THR A 332 -15.00 -13.18 -0.55
CA THR A 332 -13.54 -13.27 -0.58
C THR A 332 -12.90 -12.05 0.09
N SER A 333 -13.24 -10.84 -0.35
CA SER A 333 -12.80 -9.57 0.22
C SER A 333 -13.78 -8.45 -0.21
N ASP A 334 -13.80 -7.32 0.49
CA ASP A 334 -14.48 -6.09 0.05
C ASP A 334 -13.58 -5.24 -0.84
N HIS A 335 -12.35 -5.72 -1.06
CA HIS A 335 -11.41 -5.22 -2.04
C HIS A 335 -11.18 -6.20 -3.19
N ALA A 336 -11.04 -5.66 -4.41
CA ALA A 336 -10.61 -6.35 -5.60
C ALA A 336 -9.08 -6.19 -5.78
N PRO A 337 -8.35 -7.25 -6.20
CA PRO A 337 -6.95 -7.17 -6.54
C PRO A 337 -6.65 -6.19 -7.67
N VAL A 338 -5.50 -5.54 -7.59
CA VAL A 338 -4.86 -4.81 -8.70
C VAL A 338 -3.66 -5.61 -9.17
N VAL A 339 -3.58 -5.88 -10.47
CA VAL A 339 -2.52 -6.69 -11.08
C VAL A 339 -1.84 -5.89 -12.18
N ALA A 340 -0.54 -5.63 -12.02
CA ALA A 340 0.26 -4.88 -12.98
C ALA A 340 1.29 -5.78 -13.65
N ASP A 341 1.44 -5.63 -14.97
CA ASP A 341 2.55 -6.18 -15.74
C ASP A 341 3.54 -5.06 -16.03
N ILE A 342 4.74 -5.19 -15.48
CA ILE A 342 5.80 -4.20 -15.53
C ILE A 342 7.11 -4.83 -16.01
N GLU A 343 7.92 -4.03 -16.71
CA GLU A 343 9.22 -4.43 -17.22
C GLU A 343 10.29 -3.45 -16.75
N ILE A 344 11.49 -3.95 -16.49
CA ILE A 344 12.63 -3.15 -16.07
C ILE A 344 13.77 -3.34 -17.07
N GLY A 345 14.12 -2.26 -17.77
CA GLY A 345 15.08 -2.24 -18.87
C GLY A 345 14.83 -1.05 -19.80
N GLU A 346 15.88 -0.55 -20.47
CA GLU A 346 15.89 0.68 -21.32
C GLU A 346 14.73 0.84 -22.32
#